data_AF-A0A8J4TV46-F1
#
_entry.id   AF-A0A8J4TV46-F1
#
_cell.length_a   1.000
_cell.length_b   1.000
_cell.length_c   1.000
_cell.angle_alpha   90.00
_cell.angle_beta   90.00
_cell.angle_gamma   90.00
#
_symmetry.space_group_name_H-M   'P 1'
#
loop_
_entity.id
_entity.type
_entity.pdbx_description
1 polymer ?
#
loop_
_entity_poly.entity_id
_entity_poly.type
_entity_poly.pdbx_seq_one_letter_code
_entity_poly.pdbx_strand_id
1 'polypeptide(L)'
;TKNVIRACQELGIQHLVYTSSMEVVGPNVKGDAFIRGNEDTPYNVYHDMPYPRSKAEAEKLVLEANGTKVVGGASLHTCALRPTGIYGENHQLMKEFYMMGVRTGGWLLKGVPQNTEHGRVYA
;
A
#
# COMPACT_ATOMS: atom_id res chain seq x y z
N THR A 1 -1.30 4.90 -13.27
CA THR A 1 -2.70 4.96 -12.78
C THR A 1 -3.64 5.74 -13.69
N LYS A 2 -3.40 7.04 -13.97
CA LYS A 2 -4.28 7.86 -14.85
C LYS A 2 -4.66 7.19 -16.18
N ASN A 3 -3.69 6.57 -16.87
CA ASN A 3 -3.93 5.87 -18.13
C ASN A 3 -4.86 4.66 -17.98
N VAL A 4 -4.76 3.91 -16.89
CA VAL A 4 -5.61 2.74 -16.63
C VAL A 4 -7.05 3.19 -16.35
N ILE A 5 -7.23 4.24 -15.55
CA ILE A 5 -8.56 4.83 -15.30
C ILE A 5 -9.21 5.26 -16.62
N ARG A 6 -8.47 5.99 -17.48
CA ARG A 6 -8.96 6.39 -18.81
C ARG A 6 -9.33 5.19 -19.66
N ALA A 7 -8.48 4.18 -19.72
CA ALA A 7 -8.77 2.94 -20.44
C ALA A 7 -10.05 2.27 -19.92
N CYS A 8 -10.28 2.25 -18.60
CA CYS A 8 -11.52 1.72 -18.05
C CYS A 8 -12.75 2.51 -18.52
N GLN A 9 -12.65 3.84 -18.52
CA GLN A 9 -13.73 4.72 -18.96
C GLN A 9 -14.02 4.56 -20.46
N GLU A 10 -12.99 4.57 -21.30
CA GLU A 10 -13.11 4.50 -22.77
C GLU A 10 -13.55 3.13 -23.27
N LEU A 11 -13.19 2.05 -22.56
CA LEU A 11 -13.50 0.68 -22.96
C LEU A 11 -14.71 0.07 -22.23
N GLY A 12 -15.42 0.85 -21.41
CA GLY A 12 -16.61 0.37 -20.71
C GLY A 12 -16.31 -0.61 -19.56
N ILE A 13 -15.08 -0.63 -19.03
CA ILE A 13 -14.69 -1.51 -17.92
C ILE A 13 -15.26 -0.95 -16.62
N GLN A 14 -16.10 -1.73 -15.94
CA GLN A 14 -16.84 -1.27 -14.76
C GLN A 14 -16.09 -1.49 -13.44
N HIS A 15 -15.00 -2.24 -13.40
CA HIS A 15 -14.36 -2.63 -12.14
C HIS A 15 -12.85 -2.42 -12.22
N LEU A 16 -12.30 -1.66 -11.27
CA LEU A 16 -10.87 -1.41 -11.13
C LEU A 16 -10.43 -1.65 -9.69
N VAL A 17 -9.65 -2.72 -9.48
CA VAL A 17 -8.96 -2.96 -8.21
C VAL A 17 -7.53 -2.45 -8.34
N TYR A 18 -7.20 -1.42 -7.57
CA TYR A 18 -5.87 -0.83 -7.53
C TYR A 18 -5.08 -1.36 -6.33
N THR A 19 -3.90 -1.91 -6.61
CA THR A 19 -2.94 -2.28 -5.56
C THR A 19 -2.17 -1.04 -5.11
N SER A 20 -2.66 -0.43 -4.04
CA SER A 20 -2.02 0.65 -3.31
C SER A 20 -0.90 0.08 -2.41
N SER A 21 -0.63 0.71 -1.27
CA SER A 21 0.38 0.28 -0.29
C SER A 21 -0.02 0.71 1.11
N MET A 22 0.36 -0.07 2.12
CA MET A 22 0.38 0.37 3.52
C MET A 22 1.08 1.73 3.69
N GLU A 23 2.13 1.97 2.89
CA GLU A 23 2.93 3.21 2.92
C GLU A 23 2.13 4.48 2.57
N VAL A 24 0.91 4.38 2.04
CA VAL A 24 0.00 5.52 1.86
C VAL A 24 -0.47 6.09 3.20
N VAL A 25 -0.51 5.27 4.25
CA VAL A 25 -0.89 5.71 5.59
C VAL A 25 0.35 5.85 6.46
N GLY A 26 1.24 4.86 6.47
CA GLY A 26 2.45 4.89 7.28
C GLY A 26 3.37 3.68 7.05
N PRO A 27 4.49 3.55 7.80
CA PRO A 27 4.86 4.34 8.98
C PRO A 27 5.29 5.77 8.63
N ASN A 28 4.83 6.74 9.43
CA ASN A 28 5.22 8.14 9.26
C ASN A 28 6.66 8.40 9.69
N VAL A 29 7.35 9.27 8.97
CA VAL A 29 8.72 9.73 9.30
C VAL A 29 8.79 10.35 10.70
N LYS A 30 7.70 10.95 11.17
CA LYS A 30 7.59 11.56 12.50
C LYS A 30 7.46 10.55 13.65
N GLY A 31 7.21 9.26 13.34
CA GLY A 31 7.10 8.20 14.33
C GLY A 31 5.76 8.12 15.06
N ASP A 32 4.73 8.84 14.59
CA ASP A 32 3.39 8.81 15.18
C ASP A 32 2.82 7.39 15.18
N ALA A 33 2.27 6.91 16.31
CA ALA A 33 1.71 5.57 16.39
C ALA A 33 0.36 5.48 15.64
N PHE A 34 0.19 4.43 14.82
CA PHE A 34 -1.11 4.03 14.28
C PHE A 34 -1.69 2.94 15.18
N ILE A 35 -2.59 3.32 16.09
CA ILE A 35 -3.09 2.41 17.14
C ILE A 35 -4.42 1.83 16.69
N ARG A 36 -4.42 0.54 16.38
CA ARG A 36 -5.62 -0.28 16.19
C ARG A 36 -6.74 0.38 15.36
N GLY A 37 -6.35 1.04 14.26
CA GLY A 37 -7.29 1.71 13.37
C GLY A 37 -7.87 0.79 12.29
N ASN A 38 -8.47 1.44 11.30
CA ASN A 38 -9.03 0.90 10.06
C ASN A 38 -8.82 1.94 8.93
N GLU A 39 -9.41 1.71 7.76
CA GLU A 39 -9.28 2.55 6.58
C GLU A 39 -9.76 4.00 6.78
N ASP A 40 -10.69 4.21 7.72
CA ASP A 40 -11.30 5.52 8.05
C ASP A 40 -10.58 6.25 9.18
N THR A 41 -9.58 5.63 9.80
CA THR A 41 -8.90 6.22 10.96
C THR A 41 -8.16 7.49 10.58
N PRO A 42 -8.49 8.65 11.19
CA PRO A 42 -7.75 9.88 10.95
C PRO A 42 -6.30 9.71 11.38
N TYR A 43 -5.38 9.88 10.44
CA TYR A 43 -3.95 9.76 10.71
C TYR A 43 -3.20 10.85 9.94
N ASN A 44 -2.28 11.53 10.62
CA ASN A 44 -1.52 12.61 10.03
C ASN A 44 -0.44 12.06 9.10
N VAL A 45 -0.76 11.80 7.84
CA VAL A 45 0.16 11.20 6.88
C VAL A 45 1.21 12.20 6.41
N TYR A 46 2.50 11.84 6.51
CA TYR A 46 3.61 12.61 5.94
C TYR A 46 4.55 11.70 5.15
N HIS A 47 4.74 12.02 3.86
CA HIS A 47 5.57 11.26 2.94
C HIS A 47 6.81 12.04 2.51
N ASP A 48 7.98 11.57 2.94
CA ASP A 48 9.27 12.12 2.48
C ASP A 48 9.75 11.44 1.19
N MET A 49 9.53 10.11 1.11
CA MET A 49 10.02 9.29 0.00
C MET A 49 9.12 9.38 -1.25
N PRO A 50 9.70 9.29 -2.47
CA PRO A 50 8.93 9.31 -3.72
C PRO A 50 7.88 8.19 -3.84
N TYR A 51 8.18 6.99 -3.35
CA TYR A 51 7.29 5.84 -3.49
C TYR A 51 5.95 6.01 -2.73
N PRO A 52 5.93 6.28 -1.40
CA PRO A 52 4.68 6.60 -0.68
C PRO A 52 3.88 7.71 -1.34
N ARG A 53 4.54 8.81 -1.76
CA ARG A 53 3.88 9.93 -2.47
C ARG A 53 3.19 9.47 -3.74
N SER A 54 3.87 8.68 -4.56
CA SER A 54 3.32 8.17 -5.81
C SER A 54 2.11 7.25 -5.57
N LYS A 55 2.15 6.44 -4.51
CA LYS A 55 1.06 5.52 -4.14
C LYS A 55 -0.15 6.29 -3.61
N ALA A 56 0.07 7.32 -2.79
CA ALA A 56 -0.97 8.18 -2.26
C ALA A 56 -1.67 9.00 -3.35
N GLU A 57 -0.92 9.62 -4.28
CA GLU A 57 -1.52 10.33 -5.42
C GLU A 57 -2.33 9.37 -6.30
N ALA A 58 -1.78 8.18 -6.59
CA ALA A 58 -2.48 7.18 -7.38
C ALA A 58 -3.75 6.66 -6.70
N GLU A 59 -3.72 6.41 -5.39
CA GLU A 59 -4.89 5.99 -4.63
C GLU A 59 -5.99 7.05 -4.66
N LYS A 60 -5.63 8.32 -4.43
CA LYS A 60 -6.56 9.45 -4.53
C LYS A 60 -7.27 9.47 -5.89
N LEU A 61 -6.51 9.36 -6.99
CA LEU A 61 -7.07 9.35 -8.34
C LEU A 61 -8.05 8.18 -8.58
N VAL A 62 -7.77 7.01 -8.01
CA VAL A 62 -8.63 5.83 -8.15
C VAL A 62 -9.92 6.01 -7.36
N LEU A 63 -9.84 6.54 -6.14
CA LEU A 63 -11.02 6.81 -5.30
C LEU A 63 -11.89 7.92 -5.91
N GLU A 64 -11.29 8.97 -6.46
CA GLU A 64 -12.01 10.04 -7.18
C GLU A 64 -12.68 9.53 -8.46
N ALA A 65 -12.14 8.49 -9.10
CA ALA A 65 -12.75 7.88 -10.29
C ALA A 65 -13.95 6.97 -9.97
N ASN A 66 -14.16 6.60 -8.70
CA ASN A 66 -15.29 5.78 -8.30
C ASN A 66 -16.63 6.46 -8.61
N GLY A 67 -17.56 5.72 -9.18
CA GLY A 67 -18.88 6.21 -9.59
C GLY A 67 -18.91 6.97 -10.92
N THR A 68 -17.76 7.31 -11.52
CA THR A 68 -17.71 7.98 -12.82
C THR A 68 -18.32 7.12 -13.93
N LYS A 69 -18.81 7.74 -15.00
CA LYS A 69 -19.42 7.01 -16.11
C LYS A 69 -18.36 6.44 -17.05
N VAL A 70 -18.60 5.21 -17.51
CA VAL A 70 -17.83 4.56 -18.57
C VAL A 70 -18.65 4.55 -19.87
N VAL A 71 -17.99 4.28 -20.99
CA VAL A 71 -18.65 4.04 -22.28
C VAL A 71 -19.73 2.97 -22.11
N GLY A 72 -20.93 3.25 -22.63
CA GLY A 72 -22.12 2.43 -22.39
C GLY A 72 -22.99 2.88 -21.21
N GLY A 73 -22.60 3.92 -20.46
CA GLY A 73 -23.44 4.57 -19.44
C GLY A 73 -23.45 3.91 -18.06
N ALA A 74 -22.77 2.76 -17.92
CA ALA A 74 -22.53 2.12 -16.63
C ALA A 74 -21.58 2.97 -15.76
N SER A 75 -21.49 2.63 -14.47
CA SER A 75 -20.60 3.29 -13.52
C SER A 75 -19.31 2.49 -13.31
N LEU A 76 -18.20 3.20 -13.12
CA LEU A 76 -16.91 2.62 -12.74
C LEU A 76 -16.88 2.42 -11.22
N HIS A 77 -16.72 1.19 -10.77
CA HIS A 77 -16.49 0.81 -9.38
C HIS A 77 -15.00 0.63 -9.14
N THR A 78 -14.46 1.32 -8.15
CA THR A 78 -13.04 1.23 -7.80
C THR A 78 -12.83 0.77 -6.37
N CYS A 79 -11.71 0.10 -6.14
CA CYS A 79 -11.24 -0.33 -4.83
C CYS A 79 -9.73 -0.15 -4.75
N ALA A 80 -9.23 0.38 -3.63
CA ALA A 80 -7.80 0.47 -3.35
C ALA A 80 -7.44 -0.49 -2.21
N LEU A 81 -6.51 -1.40 -2.47
CA LEU A 81 -5.98 -2.34 -1.47
C LEU A 81 -4.63 -1.84 -0.98
N ARG A 82 -4.44 -1.76 0.34
CA ARG A 82 -3.19 -1.31 0.98
C ARG A 82 -2.42 -2.49 1.59
N PRO A 83 -1.84 -3.40 0.79
CA PRO A 83 -1.10 -4.54 1.34
C PRO A 83 0.13 -4.09 2.13
N THR A 84 0.49 -4.89 3.14
CA THR A 84 1.79 -4.84 3.82
C THR A 84 2.86 -5.61 3.03
N GLY A 85 4.08 -5.70 3.56
CA GLY A 85 5.20 -6.38 2.88
C GLY A 85 4.86 -7.82 2.49
N ILE A 86 4.70 -8.06 1.19
CA ILE A 86 4.43 -9.38 0.62
C ILE A 86 5.76 -10.13 0.45
N TYR A 87 5.81 -11.39 0.88
CA TYR A 87 6.96 -12.27 0.68
C TYR A 87 6.50 -13.65 0.22
N GLY A 88 7.40 -14.38 -0.42
CA GLY A 88 7.13 -15.72 -0.93
C GLY A 88 8.37 -16.33 -1.56
N GLU A 89 8.17 -17.47 -2.22
CA GLU A 89 9.23 -18.15 -2.96
C GLU A 89 9.90 -17.20 -3.97
N ASN A 90 11.22 -17.33 -4.12
CA ASN A 90 12.05 -16.49 -4.99
C ASN A 90 12.12 -14.99 -4.62
N HIS A 91 11.63 -14.57 -3.44
CA HIS A 91 11.79 -13.19 -3.00
C HIS A 91 13.25 -12.86 -2.66
N GLN A 92 13.89 -12.03 -3.48
CA GLN A 92 15.31 -11.73 -3.38
C GLN A 92 15.70 -11.09 -2.04
N LEU A 93 14.89 -10.17 -1.53
CA LEU A 93 15.19 -9.52 -0.25
C LEU A 93 15.11 -10.50 0.93
N MET A 94 14.15 -11.44 0.92
CA MET A 94 14.11 -12.49 1.95
C MET A 94 15.34 -13.42 1.85
N LYS A 95 15.76 -13.75 0.63
CA LYS A 95 16.98 -14.52 0.40
C LYS A 95 18.21 -13.79 0.93
N GLU A 96 18.31 -12.48 0.71
CA GLU A 96 19.42 -11.66 1.23
C GLU A 96 19.44 -11.62 2.76
N PHE A 97 18.29 -11.41 3.40
CA PHE A 97 18.19 -11.47 4.86
C PHE A 97 18.60 -12.83 5.42
N TYR A 98 18.14 -13.91 4.79
CA TYR A 98 18.57 -15.26 5.17
C TYR A 98 20.09 -15.42 5.04
N MET A 99 20.67 -15.04 3.89
CA MET A 99 22.11 -15.16 3.66
C MET A 99 22.94 -14.25 4.58
N MET A 100 22.39 -13.13 5.01
CA MET A 100 23.00 -12.27 6.04
C MET A 100 23.02 -13.00 7.39
N GLY A 101 21.89 -13.59 7.80
CA GLY A 101 21.80 -14.38 9.02
C GLY A 101 22.77 -15.56 9.05
N VAL A 102 22.95 -16.26 7.92
CA VAL A 102 23.96 -17.34 7.82
C VAL A 102 25.37 -16.78 8.03
N ARG A 103 25.71 -15.66 7.37
CA ARG A 103 27.04 -15.04 7.45
C ARG A 103 27.38 -14.49 8.83
N THR A 104 26.38 -14.08 9.59
CA THR A 104 26.55 -13.57 10.96
C THR A 104 26.49 -14.65 12.03
N GLY A 105 26.47 -15.94 11.65
CA GLY A 105 26.38 -17.05 12.62
C GLY A 105 25.01 -17.17 13.30
N GLY A 106 23.94 -16.75 12.62
CA GLY A 106 22.55 -16.84 13.08
C GLY A 106 21.95 -15.53 13.60
N TRP A 107 22.71 -14.43 13.59
CA TRP A 107 22.26 -13.14 14.12
C TRP A 107 21.57 -12.27 13.08
N LEU A 108 20.33 -11.86 13.34
CA LEU A 108 19.58 -10.93 12.49
C LEU A 108 19.30 -9.63 13.24
N LEU A 109 19.39 -8.50 12.53
CA LEU A 109 19.08 -7.19 13.10
C LEU A 109 17.56 -7.05 13.27
N LYS A 110 17.11 -6.76 14.49
CA LYS A 110 15.73 -6.34 14.76
C LYS A 110 15.63 -4.82 14.64
N GLY A 111 15.04 -4.34 13.54
CA GLY A 111 14.88 -2.90 13.28
C GLY A 111 13.70 -2.24 13.98
N VAL A 112 12.97 -2.95 14.84
CA VAL A 112 11.78 -2.44 15.53
C VAL A 112 11.90 -2.59 17.05
N PRO A 113 11.41 -1.62 17.84
CA PRO A 113 11.36 -1.74 19.30
C PRO A 113 10.69 -3.03 19.80
N GLN A 114 11.04 -3.46 21.01
CA GLN A 114 10.54 -4.73 21.56
C GLN A 114 9.03 -4.70 21.86
N ASN A 115 8.49 -3.52 22.15
CA ASN A 115 7.07 -3.28 22.44
C ASN A 115 6.24 -2.93 21.19
N THR A 116 6.80 -3.04 19.98
CA THR A 116 6.06 -2.77 18.74
C THR A 116 5.05 -3.88 18.46
N GLU A 117 3.77 -3.50 18.36
CA GLU A 117 2.71 -4.33 17.80
C GLU A 117 2.63 -4.10 16.28
N HIS A 118 2.57 -5.18 15.49
CA HIS A 118 2.45 -5.10 14.04
C HIS A 118 1.17 -5.79 13.57
N GLY A 119 0.16 -4.99 13.22
CA GLY A 119 -1.04 -5.47 12.53
C GLY A 119 -0.77 -5.58 11.02
N ARG A 120 -1.11 -6.72 10.40
CA ARG A 120 -0.92 -6.92 8.95
C ARG A 120 -2.01 -6.33 8.07
N VAL A 121 -3.15 -5.93 8.64
CA VAL A 121 -4.35 -5.47 7.92
C VAL A 121 -5.06 -4.29 8.63
N TYR A 122 -4.51 -3.82 9.76
CA TYR A 122 -5.17 -3.00 10.80
C TYR A 122 -6.09 -3.81 11.73
N ALA A 123 -6.42 -3.28 12.91
CA ALA A 123 -6.57 -4.04 14.17
C ALA A 123 -7.60 -5.18 14.22
#